data_AF-A0A1B6DE06-F1
#
_entry.id   AF-A0A1B6DE06-F1
#
_cell.length_a   1.000
_cell.length_b   1.000
_cell.length_c   1.000
_cell.angle_alpha   90.00
_cell.angle_beta   90.00
_cell.angle_gamma   90.00
#
_symmetry.space_group_name_H-M   'P 1'
#
loop_
_entity.id
_entity.type
_entity.pdbx_description
1 polymer ?
#
loop_
_entity_poly.entity_id
_entity_poly.type
_entity_poly.pdbx_seq_one_letter_code
_entity_poly.pdbx_strand_id
1 'polypeptide(L)'
;TDSLMDSNQTLPPNTMFKKTWRIHNNGEERWPVGCYLQFAAGDLMSSLPRIGVPSLAPTETAEVVVEMKSPSLPGIYQCKWRMITPSGSYFGDIIWVILTVCEDGTTTELTNQLSNFNALGAPSQTDPNRHNNPFSSPSHLHYQDSVNHIQDNDNTMC
;
A
#
# COMPACT_ATOMS: atom_id res chain seq x y z
N THR A 1 7.54 12.68 12.82
CA THR A 1 7.27 12.08 11.51
C THR A 1 6.84 10.65 11.76
N ASP A 2 5.53 10.45 11.76
CA ASP A 2 4.86 9.18 12.06
C ASP A 2 4.91 8.30 10.81
N SER A 3 5.89 7.40 10.76
CA SER A 3 6.04 6.39 9.68
C SER A 3 5.66 5.02 10.25
N LEU A 4 4.44 4.93 10.80
CA LEU A 4 3.87 3.70 11.34
C LEU A 4 2.49 3.38 10.75
N MET A 5 1.99 4.18 9.80
CA MET A 5 0.74 3.93 9.07
C MET A 5 0.96 3.22 7.71
N ASP A 6 2.21 2.85 7.39
CA ASP A 6 2.62 2.52 6.02
C ASP A 6 2.64 1.00 5.78
N SER A 7 1.55 0.29 6.05
CA SER A 7 1.33 -0.97 5.33
C SER A 7 -0.15 -1.32 5.20
N ASN A 8 -0.98 -0.39 4.73
CA ASN A 8 -2.22 -0.81 4.10
C ASN A 8 -1.84 -1.48 2.77
N GLN A 9 -1.75 -2.81 2.79
CA GLN A 9 -1.44 -3.58 1.60
C GLN A 9 -2.75 -3.93 0.89
N THR A 10 -2.81 -3.65 -0.41
CA THR A 10 -3.97 -4.02 -1.24
C THR A 10 -3.64 -5.28 -2.05
N LEU A 11 -4.49 -6.31 -1.99
CA LEU A 11 -4.31 -7.55 -2.74
C LEU A 11 -5.64 -8.05 -3.33
N PRO A 12 -5.61 -8.77 -4.46
CA PRO A 12 -6.76 -9.52 -4.94
C PRO A 12 -7.18 -10.63 -3.95
N PRO A 13 -8.43 -11.13 -4.03
CA PRO A 13 -8.86 -12.26 -3.25
C PRO A 13 -7.98 -13.51 -3.43
N ASN A 14 -7.84 -14.32 -2.38
CA ASN A 14 -7.10 -15.59 -2.40
C ASN A 14 -5.61 -15.52 -2.78
N THR A 15 -4.97 -14.36 -2.68
CA THR A 15 -3.57 -14.13 -3.01
C THR A 15 -2.65 -14.57 -1.87
N MET A 16 -1.64 -15.38 -2.18
CA MET A 16 -0.57 -15.73 -1.23
C MET A 16 0.46 -14.60 -1.14
N PHE A 17 0.87 -14.24 0.07
CA PHE A 17 1.92 -13.25 0.32
C PHE A 17 2.70 -13.59 1.59
N LYS A 18 3.87 -12.96 1.77
CA LYS A 18 4.69 -13.12 2.96
C LYS A 18 4.75 -11.81 3.72
N LYS A 19 4.58 -11.86 5.04
CA LYS A 19 4.94 -10.76 5.94
C LYS A 19 6.21 -11.10 6.68
N THR A 20 7.20 -10.22 6.54
CA THR A 20 8.48 -10.32 7.24
C THR A 20 8.54 -9.21 8.27
N TRP A 21 8.78 -9.57 9.53
CA TRP A 21 9.02 -8.62 10.60
C TRP A 21 10.40 -8.83 11.18
N ARG A 22 11.08 -7.72 11.49
CA ARG A 22 12.32 -7.73 12.23
C ARG A 22 12.02 -7.46 13.70
N ILE A 23 12.19 -8.47 14.53
CA ILE A 23 11.93 -8.40 15.97
C ILE A 23 13.25 -8.27 16.74
N HIS A 24 13.23 -7.48 17.80
CA HIS A 24 14.41 -7.12 18.57
C HIS A 24 14.17 -7.38 20.06
N ASN A 25 15.12 -8.02 20.74
CA ASN A 25 15.06 -8.16 22.18
C ASN A 25 15.64 -6.92 22.86
N ASN A 26 14.74 -6.03 23.32
CA ASN A 26 15.06 -4.83 24.08
C ASN A 26 15.13 -5.07 25.60
N GLY A 27 14.98 -6.31 26.06
CA GLY A 27 15.08 -6.68 27.47
C GLY A 27 16.53 -6.93 27.91
N GLU A 28 16.71 -7.07 29.22
CA GLU A 28 18.01 -7.36 29.84
C GLU A 28 18.32 -8.87 29.90
N GLU A 29 17.31 -9.71 29.68
CA GLU A 29 17.43 -11.16 29.73
C GLU A 29 17.21 -11.80 28.34
N ARG A 30 17.79 -12.99 28.15
CA ARG A 30 17.55 -13.81 26.96
C ARG A 30 16.11 -14.32 26.97
N TRP A 31 15.44 -14.28 25.81
CA TRP A 31 14.10 -14.87 25.68
C TRP A 31 14.13 -16.38 25.95
N PRO A 32 13.12 -16.95 26.65
CA PRO A 32 13.03 -18.39 26.86
C PRO A 32 13.07 -19.20 25.56
N VAL A 33 13.63 -20.41 25.62
CA VAL A 33 13.58 -21.35 24.49
C VAL A 33 12.14 -21.75 24.23
N GLY A 34 11.70 -21.67 22.96
CA GLY A 34 10.34 -22.01 22.55
C GLY A 34 9.36 -20.83 22.59
N CYS A 35 9.84 -19.59 22.48
CA CYS A 35 8.95 -18.46 22.20
C CYS A 35 8.32 -18.58 20.80
N TYR A 36 7.11 -18.04 20.67
CA TYR A 36 6.39 -17.98 19.40
C TYR A 36 5.87 -16.58 19.13
N LEU A 37 5.77 -16.23 17.84
CA LEU A 37 4.87 -15.19 17.39
C LEU A 37 3.50 -15.83 17.14
N GLN A 38 2.47 -15.37 17.86
CA GLN A 38 1.16 -16.01 17.92
C GLN A 38 0.07 -15.05 17.43
N PHE A 39 -0.84 -15.57 16.61
CA PHE A 39 -2.07 -14.88 16.25
C PHE A 39 -2.88 -14.60 17.51
N ALA A 40 -3.20 -13.33 17.73
CA ALA A 40 -3.84 -12.85 18.94
C ALA A 40 -5.32 -12.49 18.71
N ALA A 41 -5.66 -11.86 17.58
CA ALA A 41 -7.04 -11.42 17.29
C ALA A 41 -7.23 -10.99 15.83
N GLY A 42 -8.49 -10.86 15.42
CA GLY A 42 -8.89 -10.37 14.09
C GLY A 42 -9.11 -11.51 13.11
N ASP A 43 -8.73 -11.30 11.86
CA ASP A 43 -8.86 -12.26 10.78
C ASP A 43 -7.58 -13.09 10.66
N LEU A 44 -7.68 -14.40 10.88
CA LEU A 44 -6.55 -15.30 10.70
C LEU A 44 -6.30 -15.47 9.20
N MET A 45 -5.29 -14.77 8.69
CA MET A 45 -4.87 -14.83 7.30
C MET A 45 -3.67 -15.77 7.05
N SER A 46 -3.11 -16.41 8.09
CA SER A 46 -2.00 -17.36 7.93
C SER A 46 -2.46 -18.82 7.99
N SER A 47 -1.68 -19.73 7.41
CA SER A 47 -1.93 -21.18 7.51
C SER A 47 -1.65 -21.74 8.91
N LEU A 48 -0.70 -21.13 9.63
CA LEU A 48 -0.33 -21.49 10.99
C LEU A 48 -0.68 -20.35 11.94
N PRO A 49 -1.33 -20.61 13.09
CA PRO A 49 -1.64 -19.57 14.06
C PRO A 49 -0.43 -19.16 14.91
N ARG A 50 0.70 -19.88 14.81
CA ARG A 50 1.93 -19.58 15.55
C ARG A 50 3.16 -19.91 14.74
N ILE A 51 4.20 -19.10 14.87
CA ILE A 51 5.49 -19.27 14.22
C ILE A 51 6.59 -19.23 15.28
N GLY A 52 7.50 -20.21 15.24
CA GLY A 52 8.60 -20.29 16.19
C GLY A 52 9.56 -19.11 16.04
N VAL A 53 10.05 -18.61 17.17
CA VAL A 53 11.01 -17.51 17.22
C VAL A 53 12.26 -17.98 17.98
N PRO A 54 13.48 -17.69 17.48
CA PRO A 54 14.71 -18.03 18.20
C PRO A 54 14.78 -17.36 19.58
N SER A 55 15.51 -18.00 20.49
CA SER A 55 15.81 -17.47 21.82
C SER A 55 16.84 -16.34 21.72
N LEU A 56 16.36 -15.10 21.57
CA LEU A 56 17.20 -13.93 21.38
C LEU A 56 17.88 -13.47 22.68
N ALA A 57 19.19 -13.23 22.62
CA ALA A 57 19.95 -12.57 23.66
C ALA A 57 19.51 -11.09 23.80
N PRO A 58 19.86 -10.41 24.91
CA PRO A 58 19.71 -8.95 25.00
C PRO A 58 20.34 -8.27 23.79
N THR A 59 19.65 -7.29 23.20
CA THR A 59 20.03 -6.53 21.99
C THR A 59 20.06 -7.32 20.67
N GLU A 60 19.80 -8.64 20.70
CA GLU A 60 19.77 -9.46 19.50
C GLU A 60 18.49 -9.21 18.69
N THR A 61 18.56 -9.44 17.38
CA THR A 61 17.47 -9.20 16.44
C THR A 61 17.31 -10.42 15.52
N ALA A 62 16.07 -10.77 15.17
CA ALA A 62 15.78 -11.80 14.17
C ALA A 62 14.69 -11.36 13.21
N GLU A 63 14.66 -11.98 12.04
CA GLU A 63 13.56 -11.86 11.09
C GLU A 63 12.59 -13.03 11.23
N VAL A 64 11.30 -12.71 11.29
CA VAL A 64 10.21 -13.69 11.33
C VAL A 64 9.40 -13.51 10.06
N VAL A 65 9.24 -14.60 9.31
CA VAL A 65 8.46 -14.62 8.07
C VAL A 65 7.21 -15.44 8.30
N VAL A 66 6.05 -14.87 7.96
CA VAL A 66 4.75 -15.53 8.03
C VAL A 66 4.15 -15.56 6.64
N GLU A 67 3.85 -16.76 6.17
CA GLU A 67 3.10 -16.98 4.94
C GLU A 67 1.61 -16.78 5.21
N MET A 68 0.98 -15.92 4.41
CA MET A 68 -0.38 -15.48 4.57
C MET A 68 -1.14 -15.56 3.24
N LYS A 69 -2.46 -15.67 3.32
CA LYS A 69 -3.38 -15.68 2.19
C LYS A 69 -4.45 -14.62 2.41
N SER A 70 -4.68 -13.77 1.41
CA SER A 70 -5.77 -12.81 1.47
C SER A 70 -7.13 -13.52 1.50
N PRO A 71 -8.12 -13.00 2.24
CA PRO A 71 -9.49 -13.53 2.23
C PRO A 71 -10.11 -13.55 0.83
N SER A 72 -11.16 -14.35 0.67
CA SER A 72 -11.85 -14.51 -0.62
C SER A 72 -12.84 -13.39 -0.94
N LEU A 73 -13.25 -12.61 0.07
CA LEU A 73 -14.22 -11.53 -0.10
C LEU A 73 -13.49 -10.18 -0.08
N PRO A 74 -13.93 -9.20 -0.89
CA PRO A 74 -13.45 -7.83 -0.78
C PRO A 74 -13.79 -7.22 0.58
N GLY A 75 -12.88 -6.41 1.11
CA GLY A 75 -13.02 -5.76 2.41
C GLY A 75 -11.69 -5.35 3.04
N ILE A 76 -11.75 -4.68 4.17
CA ILE A 76 -10.58 -4.35 4.98
C ILE A 76 -10.49 -5.37 6.11
N TYR A 77 -9.35 -6.05 6.18
CA TYR A 77 -9.06 -7.10 7.14
C TYR A 77 -7.93 -6.68 8.07
N GLN A 78 -8.02 -7.11 9.31
CA GLN A 78 -7.03 -6.80 10.34
C GLN A 78 -6.61 -8.07 11.05
N CYS A 79 -5.31 -8.28 11.19
CA CYS A 79 -4.75 -9.44 11.88
C CYS A 79 -3.74 -8.95 12.91
N LYS A 80 -3.92 -9.37 14.17
CA LYS A 80 -3.03 -9.01 15.27
C LYS A 80 -2.17 -10.21 15.65
N TRP A 81 -0.88 -9.94 15.83
CA TRP A 81 0.11 -10.90 16.27
C TRP A 81 0.82 -10.38 17.52
N ARG A 82 1.20 -11.29 18.41
CA ARG A 82 1.95 -10.95 19.61
C ARG A 82 2.88 -12.07 20.01
N MET A 83 4.02 -11.71 20.58
CA MET A 83 4.96 -12.67 21.16
C MET A 83 4.35 -13.36 22.38
N ILE A 84 4.58 -14.66 22.50
CA ILE A 84 4.14 -15.48 23.63
C ILE A 84 5.27 -16.40 24.10
N THR A 85 5.42 -16.52 25.41
CA THR A 85 6.36 -17.45 26.04
C THR A 85 5.86 -18.89 25.95
N PRO A 86 6.72 -19.90 26.15
CA PRO A 86 6.29 -21.31 26.25
C PRO A 86 5.26 -21.56 27.35
N SER A 87 5.28 -20.73 28.41
CA SER A 87 4.32 -20.80 29.52
C SER A 87 2.95 -20.18 29.19
N GLY A 88 2.78 -19.60 27.99
CA GLY A 88 1.53 -18.97 27.56
C GLY A 88 1.38 -17.50 27.94
N SER A 89 2.44 -16.83 28.39
CA SER A 89 2.41 -15.41 28.75
C SER A 89 2.73 -14.53 27.54
N TYR A 90 1.88 -13.56 27.23
CA TYR A 90 2.15 -12.59 26.17
C TYR A 90 3.18 -11.54 26.61
N PHE A 91 4.05 -11.12 25.69
CA PHE A 91 5.01 -10.04 25.93
C PHE A 91 5.26 -9.23 24.64
N GLY A 92 5.96 -8.11 24.77
CA GLY A 92 6.25 -7.20 23.67
C GLY A 92 5.02 -6.50 23.09
N ASP A 93 5.25 -5.79 21.98
CA ASP A 93 4.25 -5.03 21.27
C ASP A 93 3.32 -5.90 20.43
N ILE A 94 2.15 -5.34 20.11
CA ILE A 94 1.18 -5.96 19.19
C ILE A 94 1.56 -5.56 17.77
N ILE A 95 1.79 -6.55 16.92
CA ILE A 95 2.08 -6.37 15.50
C ILE A 95 0.75 -6.46 14.73
N TRP A 96 0.50 -5.48 13.87
CA TRP A 96 -0.72 -5.40 13.08
C TRP A 96 -0.43 -5.67 11.61
N VAL A 97 -1.34 -6.40 10.97
CA VAL A 97 -1.45 -6.48 9.51
C VAL A 97 -2.80 -5.92 9.15
N ILE A 98 -2.80 -4.86 8.33
CA ILE A 98 -4.00 -4.32 7.72
C ILE A 98 -3.93 -4.64 6.22
N LEU A 99 -4.94 -5.34 5.72
CA LEU A 99 -5.01 -5.78 4.34
C LEU A 99 -6.33 -5.30 3.74
N THR A 100 -6.26 -4.57 2.64
CA THR A 100 -7.41 -4.28 1.80
C THR A 100 -7.50 -5.33 0.71
N VAL A 101 -8.62 -6.04 0.63
CA VAL A 101 -8.93 -6.96 -0.46
C VAL A 101 -9.92 -6.28 -1.39
N CYS A 102 -9.59 -6.20 -2.67
CA CYS A 102 -10.50 -5.71 -3.70
C CYS A 102 -10.35 -6.49 -5.00
N GLU A 103 -11.40 -6.46 -5.83
CA GLU A 103 -11.46 -7.20 -7.09
C GLU A 103 -10.76 -6.43 -8.22
N ASP A 104 -9.47 -6.18 -8.09
CA ASP A 104 -8.62 -5.62 -9.14
C ASP A 104 -7.67 -6.72 -9.62
N GLY A 105 -8.22 -7.62 -10.45
CA GLY A 105 -7.56 -8.83 -10.93
C GLY A 105 -6.37 -8.64 -11.88
N THR A 106 -5.67 -7.50 -11.88
CA THR A 106 -4.55 -7.26 -12.82
C THR A 106 -3.41 -6.38 -12.30
N THR A 107 -3.57 -5.63 -11.21
CA THR A 107 -2.60 -4.58 -10.85
C THR A 107 -1.30 -5.10 -10.26
N THR A 108 -1.29 -6.19 -9.48
CA THR A 108 -0.04 -6.67 -8.85
C THR A 108 0.93 -7.32 -9.85
N GLU A 109 0.42 -8.06 -10.84
CA GLU A 109 1.22 -8.61 -11.94
C GLU A 109 1.68 -7.52 -12.90
N LEU A 110 0.81 -6.55 -13.22
CA LEU A 110 1.17 -5.39 -14.03
C LEU A 110 2.16 -4.45 -13.35
N THR A 111 2.13 -4.29 -12.02
CA THR A 111 3.07 -3.43 -11.30
C THR A 111 4.50 -4.01 -11.33
N ASN A 112 4.63 -5.33 -11.20
CA ASN A 112 5.92 -6.01 -11.40
C ASN A 112 6.39 -5.94 -12.86
N GLN A 113 5.49 -5.97 -13.84
CA GLN A 113 5.84 -5.76 -15.25
C GLN A 113 6.21 -4.29 -15.57
N LEU A 114 5.53 -3.30 -15.00
CA LEU A 114 5.82 -1.87 -15.21
C LEU A 114 7.19 -1.48 -14.62
N SER A 115 7.58 -2.12 -13.51
CA SER A 115 8.89 -1.96 -12.89
C SER A 115 10.04 -2.41 -13.80
N ASN A 116 9.83 -3.44 -14.63
CA ASN A 116 10.80 -3.90 -15.62
C ASN A 116 10.84 -3.04 -16.91
N PHE A 117 9.76 -2.32 -17.22
CA PHE A 117 9.70 -1.45 -18.40
C PHE A 117 10.37 -0.08 -18.21
N ASN A 118 10.62 0.34 -16.97
CA ASN A 118 11.36 1.59 -16.70
C ASN A 118 12.87 1.49 -16.99
N ALA A 119 13.40 0.31 -17.32
CA ALA A 119 14.82 0.11 -17.64
C ALA A 119 15.23 0.49 -19.08
N LEU A 120 14.30 0.97 -19.93
CA LEU A 120 14.61 1.38 -21.32
C LEU A 120 14.07 2.77 -21.70
N GLY A 121 13.70 3.61 -20.73
CA GLY A 121 13.08 4.91 -20.95
C GLY A 121 13.86 6.10 -20.39
N ALA A 122 15.19 6.13 -20.53
CA ALA A 122 15.94 7.36 -20.29
C ALA A 122 15.93 8.22 -21.57
N PRO A 123 15.36 9.43 -21.58
CA PRO A 123 15.57 10.36 -22.69
C PRO A 123 16.98 10.96 -22.58
N SER A 124 17.88 10.48 -23.44
CA SER A 124 19.12 11.20 -23.78
C SER A 124 18.81 12.41 -24.65
N GLN A 125 19.63 13.43 -24.52
CA GLN A 125 19.40 14.83 -24.88
C GLN A 125 19.28 15.15 -26.39
N THR A 126 18.54 16.23 -26.66
CA THR A 126 18.75 17.31 -27.65
C THR A 126 18.87 16.98 -29.14
N ASP A 127 17.86 17.41 -29.91
CA ASP A 127 18.03 17.87 -31.29
C ASP A 127 17.03 19.03 -31.58
N PRO A 128 17.48 20.24 -32.02
CA PRO A 128 16.63 21.43 -32.08
C PRO A 128 15.88 21.62 -33.41
N ASN A 129 15.66 20.57 -34.20
CA ASN A 129 14.94 20.69 -35.47
C ASN A 129 14.36 19.35 -35.94
N ARG A 130 13.08 19.08 -35.66
CA ARG A 130 12.13 18.40 -36.57
C ARG A 130 10.72 18.23 -35.96
N HIS A 131 9.84 19.15 -36.38
CA HIS A 131 8.49 18.98 -36.90
C HIS A 131 7.54 17.86 -36.40
N ASN A 132 6.34 18.36 -36.05
CA ASN A 132 5.00 17.78 -36.13
C ASN A 132 4.54 16.80 -35.05
N ASN A 133 3.93 17.38 -34.01
CA ASN A 133 3.03 16.68 -33.10
C ASN A 133 1.57 16.88 -33.58
N PRO A 134 0.87 15.84 -34.05
CA PRO A 134 -0.45 15.96 -34.69
C PRO A 134 -1.63 16.15 -33.71
N PHE A 135 -1.37 16.32 -32.41
CA PHE A 135 -2.40 16.44 -31.37
C PHE A 135 -2.47 17.80 -30.67
N SER A 136 -1.73 18.82 -31.12
CA SER A 136 -1.96 20.19 -30.67
C SER A 136 -3.00 20.87 -31.57
N SER A 137 -4.26 20.89 -31.13
CA SER A 137 -5.24 21.85 -31.65
C SER A 137 -5.16 23.18 -30.87
N PRO A 138 -5.21 24.35 -31.54
CA PRO A 138 -5.14 25.64 -30.88
C PRO A 138 -6.55 26.13 -30.49
N SER A 139 -6.78 26.38 -29.21
CA SER A 139 -7.99 27.08 -28.74
C SER A 139 -7.60 28.44 -28.17
N HIS A 140 -7.46 29.43 -29.04
CA HIS A 140 -7.46 30.83 -28.62
C HIS A 140 -8.13 31.69 -29.70
N LEU A 141 -9.46 31.69 -29.71
CA LEU A 141 -10.25 32.64 -30.49
C LEU A 141 -10.63 33.81 -29.58
N HIS A 142 -9.88 34.88 -29.80
CA HIS A 142 -10.08 36.25 -29.36
C HIS A 142 -11.46 36.76 -29.84
N TYR A 143 -12.32 37.19 -28.92
CA TYR A 143 -13.57 37.89 -29.24
C TYR A 143 -13.25 39.38 -29.45
N GLN A 144 -13.61 39.92 -30.60
CA GLN A 144 -13.51 41.35 -30.93
C GLN A 144 -14.90 41.88 -31.30
N ASP A 145 -15.17 43.09 -30.82
CA ASP A 145 -16.40 43.88 -30.88
C ASP A 145 -17.24 43.78 -32.16
N SER A 146 -18.57 43.75 -31.98
CA SER A 146 -19.51 44.48 -32.86
C SER A 146 -20.81 44.79 -32.14
N VAL A 147 -20.97 46.08 -31.83
CA VAL A 147 -22.20 46.76 -31.42
C VAL A 147 -23.24 46.63 -32.55
N ASN A 148 -24.44 46.17 -32.23
CA ASN A 148 -25.72 46.57 -32.84
C ASN A 148 -26.88 45.85 -32.15
N HIS A 149 -27.53 46.48 -31.17
CA HIS A 149 -28.91 46.14 -30.82
C HIS A 149 -29.76 47.40 -30.87
N ILE A 150 -30.52 47.50 -31.96
CA ILE A 150 -31.70 48.36 -32.06
C ILE A 150 -32.78 47.65 -31.26
N GLN A 151 -33.28 48.30 -30.21
CA GLN A 151 -34.48 47.86 -29.52
C GLN A 151 -35.42 49.07 -29.40
N ASP A 152 -36.35 49.10 -30.34
CA ASP A 152 -37.51 49.98 -30.33
C ASP A 152 -38.48 49.54 -29.21
N ASN A 153 -38.92 50.58 -28.49
CA ASN A 153 -40.23 50.79 -27.89
C ASN A 153 -40.76 49.92 -26.74
N ASP A 154 -40.81 50.61 -25.58
CA ASP A 154 -42.04 51.12 -24.93
C ASP A 154 -42.84 50.13 -24.07
N ASN A 155 -42.78 50.30 -22.73
CA ASN A 155 -43.88 50.90 -21.96
C ASN A 155 -43.58 50.99 -20.44
N THR A 156 -43.55 52.24 -19.94
CA THR A 156 -44.07 52.81 -18.66
C THR A 156 -44.23 51.95 -17.38
N MET A 157 -43.58 52.33 -16.25
CA MET A 157 -44.06 53.15 -15.10
C MET A 157 -45.12 52.46 -14.20
N CYS A 158 -45.06 52.46 -12.86
CA CYS A 158 -44.48 53.37 -11.85
C CYS A 158 -43.76 52.61 -10.72
#